data_AF-A0A4P5YB12-F1
#
_entry.id   AF-A0A4P5YB12-F1
#
_cell.length_a   1.000
_cell.length_b   1.000
_cell.length_c   1.000
_cell.angle_alpha   90.00
_cell.angle_beta   90.00
_cell.angle_gamma   90.00
#
_symmetry.space_group_name_H-M   'P 1'
#
loop_
_entity.id
_entity.type
_entity.pdbx_description
1 polymer ?
#
loop_
_entity_poly.entity_id
_entity_poly.type
_entity_poly.pdbx_seq_one_letter_code
_entity_poly.pdbx_strand_id
1 'polypeptide(L)' 'MGVILFELLTGERPFRAERDQKLLMQQILNADPPPPSQLNSQVPADLDTLCLKCLEKDPSSD' A
#
# COMPACT_ATOMS: atom_id res chain seq x y z
N MET A 1 -8.38 5.13 -0.41
CA MET A 1 -9.03 3.84 -0.74
C MET A 1 -8.02 2.72 -1.03
N GLY A 2 -6.77 3.02 -1.40
CA GLY A 2 -5.78 2.00 -1.75
C GLY A 2 -5.45 0.98 -0.65
N VAL A 3 -5.54 1.34 0.64
CA VAL A 3 -5.21 0.41 1.76
C VAL A 3 -6.12 -0.81 1.79
N ILE A 4 -7.43 -0.61 1.55
CA ILE A 4 -8.40 -1.72 1.54
C ILE A 4 -8.20 -2.59 0.29
N LEU A 5 -7.92 -1.99 -0.86
CA LEU A 5 -7.60 -2.74 -2.07
C LEU A 5 -6.34 -3.59 -1.87
N PHE A 6 -5.30 -3.03 -1.27
CA PHE A 6 -4.08 -3.75 -0.94
C PHE A 6 -4.35 -4.95 -0.01
N GLU A 7 -5.16 -4.75 1.02
CA GLU A 7 -5.56 -5.81 1.96
C GLU A 7 -6.39 -6.90 1.30
N LEU A 8 -7.27 -6.57 0.34
CA LEU A 8 -8.03 -7.55 -0.42
C LEU A 8 -7.14 -8.35 -1.38
N LEU A 9 -6.10 -7.74 -1.95
CA LEU A 9 -5.19 -8.39 -2.88
C LEU A 9 -4.14 -9.27 -2.18
N THR A 10 -3.68 -8.86 -1.00
CA THR A 10 -2.54 -9.49 -0.31
C THR A 10 -2.93 -10.22 0.98
N GLY A 11 -4.11 -9.94 1.54
CA GLY A 11 -4.51 -10.36 2.89
C GLY A 11 -3.78 -9.61 4.01
N GLU A 12 -2.89 -8.67 3.67
CA GLU A 12 -2.04 -7.93 4.60
C GLU A 12 -2.23 -6.42 4.44
N ARG A 13 -1.88 -5.64 5.47
CA ARG A 13 -1.89 -4.18 5.35
C ARG A 13 -0.56 -3.69 4.80
N PRO A 14 -0.56 -2.63 3.94
CA PRO A 14 0.67 -2.09 3.36
C PRO A 14 1.60 -1.46 4.41
N PHE A 15 1.04 -1.00 5.53
CA PHE A 15 1.79 -0.44 6.67
C PHE A 15 1.35 -1.13 7.96
N ARG A 16 2.32 -1.56 8.77
CA ARG A 16 2.09 -2.23 10.07
C ARG A 16 3.07 -1.67 11.11
N ALA A 17 2.54 -1.31 12.27
CA ALA A 17 3.32 -1.10 13.49
C ALA A 17 2.57 -1.71 14.67
N GLU A 18 3.22 -2.64 15.38
CA GLU A 18 2.55 -3.47 16.40
C GLU A 18 2.14 -2.69 17.65
N ARG A 19 2.94 -1.70 18.08
CA ARG A 19 2.68 -0.91 19.30
C ARG A 19 3.01 0.57 19.18
N ASP A 20 3.68 0.97 18.10
CA ASP A 20 4.14 2.35 17.91
C ASP A 20 3.27 3.07 16.88
N GLN A 21 2.29 3.83 17.38
CA GLN A 21 1.44 4.67 16.54
C GLN A 21 2.21 5.76 15.81
N LYS A 22 3.32 6.25 16.37
CA LYS A 22 4.16 7.26 15.74
C LYS A 22 4.89 6.66 14.54
N LEU A 23 5.39 5.43 14.67
CA LEU A 23 6.00 4.70 13.56
C LEU A 23 4.97 4.41 12.46
N LEU A 24 3.75 4.01 12.81
CA LEU A 24 2.68 3.80 11.83
C LEU A 24 2.37 5.08 11.06
N MET A 25 2.21 6.20 11.77
CA MET A 25 2.00 7.52 11.14
C MET A 25 3.18 7.90 10.25
N GLN A 26 4.42 7.66 10.69
CA GLN A 26 5.59 7.93 9.87
C GLN A 26 5.61 7.09 8.59
N GLN A 27 5.22 5.81 8.65
CA GLN A 27 5.11 4.96 7.46
C GLN A 27 4.02 5.46 6.51
N ILE A 28 2.83 5.79 7.02
CA ILE A 28 1.73 6.33 6.22
C ILE A 28 2.13 7.65 5.54
N LEU A 29 2.89 8.50 6.23
CA LEU A 29 3.28 9.82 5.74
C LEU A 29 4.55 9.81 4.88
N ASN A 30 5.50 8.90 5.11
CA ASN A 30 6.84 8.97 4.51
C ASN A 30 7.29 7.72 3.78
N ALA A 31 6.75 6.53 4.10
CA ALA A 31 7.10 5.33 3.37
C ALA A 31 6.24 5.20 2.11
N ASP A 32 6.83 4.62 1.06
CA ASP A 32 6.08 4.18 -0.11
C ASP A 32 5.61 2.75 0.12
N PRO A 33 4.35 2.43 -0.22
CA PRO A 33 3.85 1.07 -0.09
C PRO A 33 4.58 0.14 -1.09
N PRO A 34 4.87 -1.10 -0.71
CA PRO A 34 5.35 -2.08 -1.67
C PRO A 34 4.26 -2.40 -2.71
N PRO A 35 4.61 -2.87 -3.92
CA PRO A 35 3.63 -3.41 -4.85
C PRO A 35 2.95 -4.67 -4.28
N PRO A 36 1.62 -4.84 -4.41
CA PRO A 36 0.91 -6.03 -3.96
C PRO A 36 1.49 -7.35 -4.47
N SER A 37 2.00 -7.38 -5.70
CA SER A 37 2.61 -8.57 -6.30
C SER A 37 3.83 -9.12 -5.56
N GLN A 38 4.51 -8.29 -4.75
CA GLN A 38 5.58 -8.75 -3.88
C GLN A 38 5.09 -9.68 -2.77
N LEU A 39 3.85 -9.50 -2.31
CA LEU A 39 3.24 -10.37 -1.30
C LEU A 39 2.38 -11.47 -1.94
N ASN A 40 1.71 -11.16 -3.06
CA ASN A 40 0.89 -12.11 -3.78
C ASN A 40 1.23 -12.11 -5.28
N SER A 41 2.04 -13.07 -5.71
CA SER A 41 2.49 -13.20 -7.11
C SER A 41 1.37 -13.47 -8.13
N GLN A 42 0.15 -13.74 -7.67
CA GLN A 42 -1.03 -13.85 -8.53
C GLN A 42 -1.63 -12.50 -8.90
N VAL A 43 -1.20 -11.41 -8.27
CA VAL A 43 -1.68 -10.06 -8.60
C VAL A 43 -1.09 -9.62 -9.95
N PRO A 44 -1.94 -9.31 -10.95
CA PRO A 44 -1.50 -8.76 -12.24
C PRO A 44 -0.88 -7.37 -12.09
N ALA A 45 0.07 -7.02 -12.97
CA ALA A 45 0.77 -5.74 -12.96
C ALA A 45 -0.15 -4.51 -13.07
N ASP A 46 -1.30 -4.64 -13.74
CA ASP A 46 -2.29 -3.56 -13.85
C ASP A 46 -2.92 -3.24 -12.48
N LEU A 47 -3.18 -4.27 -11.67
CA LEU A 47 -3.73 -4.11 -10.32
C LEU A 47 -2.67 -3.58 -9.34
N ASP A 48 -1.40 -3.95 -9.51
CA ASP A 48 -0.30 -3.31 -8.79
C ASP A 48 -0.29 -1.80 -9.02
N THR A 49 -0.31 -1.40 -10.30
CA THR A 49 -0.27 0.01 -10.69
C THR A 49 -1.46 0.79 -10.14
N LEU A 50 -2.68 0.24 -10.28
CA LEU A 50 -3.89 0.84 -9.70
C LEU A 50 -3.82 0.95 -8.18
N CYS A 51 -3.33 -0.10 -7.50
CA CYS A 51 -3.23 -0.13 -6.05
C CYS A 51 -2.22 0.91 -5.54
N LEU A 52 -1.05 1.00 -6.19
CA LEU A 52 -0.03 1.99 -5.88
C LEU A 52 -0.52 3.43 -6.10
N LYS A 53 -1.15 3.73 -7.25
CA LYS A 53 -1.79 5.05 -7.48
C LYS A 53 -2.83 5.39 -6.42
N CYS A 54 -3.62 4.40 -5.99
CA CYS A 54 -4.63 4.60 -4.94
C CYS A 54 -4.05 4.77 -3.52
N LEU A 55 -2.76 4.44 -3.32
CA LEU A 55 -2.01 4.61 -2.08
C LEU A 55 -1.05 5.81 -2.12
N GLU A 56 -0.89 6.43 -3.29
CA GLU A 56 -0.03 7.58 -3.49
C GLU A 56 -0.49 8.77 -2.65
N LYS A 57 0.46 9.49 -2.06
CA LYS A 57 0.17 10.58 -1.12
C LYS A 57 -0.30 11.83 -1.82
N ASP A 58 0.26 12.08 -3.00
CA ASP A 58 -0.18 13.15 -3.88
C ASP A 58 -0.78 12.50 -5.12
N PRO A 59 -2.11 12.50 -5.29
CA PRO A 59 -2.77 11.92 -6.46
C PRO A 59 -2.63 12.79 -7.72
N SER A 60 -1.89 13.91 -7.67
CA SER A 60 -1.74 14.88 -8.77
C SER A 60 -0.43 14.75 -9.53
N SER A 61 0.34 13.68 -9.30
CA SER A 61 1.68 13.44 -9.84
C SER A 61 1.73 12.91 -11.29
N ASP A 62 0.62 12.93 -12.03
CA ASP A 62 0.51 12.48 -13.45
C ASP A 62 0.11 13.64 -14.39
#